data_AF-A0A3P6FR09-F1
#
_entry.id   AF-A0A3P6FR09-F1
#
_cell.length_a   1.000
_cell.length_b   1.000
_cell.length_c   1.000
_cell.angle_alpha   90.00
_cell.angle_beta   90.00
_cell.angle_gamma   90.00
#
_symmetry.space_group_name_H-M   'P 1'
#
loop_
_entity.id
_entity.type
_entity.pdbx_description
1 polymer ?
#
loop_
_entity_poly.entity_id
_entity_poly.type
_entity_poly.pdbx_seq_one_letter_code
_entity_poly.pdbx_strand_id
1 'polypeptide(L)'
;MGNCAWSEAFPMGRCPYLRFEGSDHRPLMSYFNSERTKKKGMFRFNRALMEQEEVTRLVEASWNSSLLDTVIAKLNACRRSIIQWAKEKQEQSNIIIKRNQQALEMALSSPPPDLLSLRI
;
A
#
# COMPACT_ATOMS: atom_id res chain seq x y z
N MET A 1 9.27 -22.30 -12.75
CA MET A 1 8.67 -21.87 -14.03
C MET A 1 7.67 -22.94 -14.46
N GLY A 2 6.44 -22.58 -14.83
CA GLY A 2 5.53 -23.51 -15.49
C GLY A 2 5.75 -23.41 -17.00
N ASN A 3 5.93 -24.55 -17.68
CA ASN A 3 5.91 -24.56 -19.15
C ASN A 3 4.49 -24.26 -19.67
N CYS A 4 4.32 -24.12 -20.99
CA CYS A 4 2.99 -23.89 -21.58
C CYS A 4 1.96 -24.95 -21.13
N ALA A 5 2.38 -26.22 -21.02
CA ALA A 5 1.54 -27.30 -20.53
C ALA A 5 1.05 -27.08 -19.09
N TRP A 6 1.86 -26.51 -18.20
CA TRP A 6 1.46 -26.15 -16.84
C TRP A 6 0.42 -25.01 -16.83
N SER A 7 0.62 -23.98 -17.66
CA SER A 7 -0.33 -22.86 -17.78
C SER A 7 -1.67 -23.30 -18.38
N GLU A 8 -1.65 -24.26 -19.30
CA GLU A 8 -2.85 -24.87 -19.88
C GLU A 8 -3.59 -25.77 -18.87
N ALA A 9 -2.86 -26.57 -18.10
CA ALA A 9 -3.43 -27.47 -17.08
C ALA A 9 -3.99 -26.69 -15.86
N PHE A 10 -3.38 -25.57 -15.53
CA PHE A 10 -3.76 -24.72 -14.39
C PHE A 10 -3.98 -23.28 -14.85
N PRO A 11 -5.04 -22.99 -15.61
CA PRO A 11 -5.32 -21.64 -16.14
C PRO A 11 -5.54 -20.60 -15.02
N MET A 12 -5.86 -21.08 -13.81
CA MET A 12 -6.01 -20.27 -12.60
C MET A 12 -4.74 -20.21 -11.74
N GLY A 13 -3.75 -21.07 -12.05
CA GLY A 13 -2.45 -21.11 -11.40
C GLY A 13 -1.59 -19.95 -11.87
N ARG A 14 -1.60 -18.84 -11.14
CA ARG A 14 -0.67 -17.73 -11.38
C ARG A 14 0.48 -17.81 -10.40
N CYS A 15 1.71 -17.69 -10.91
CA CYS A 15 2.93 -17.82 -10.13
C CYS A 15 3.89 -16.65 -10.35
N PRO A 16 3.55 -15.40 -9.95
CA PRO A 16 4.46 -14.27 -10.08
C PRO A 16 5.65 -14.35 -9.12
N TYR A 17 6.81 -13.92 -9.61
CA TYR A 17 7.92 -13.51 -8.77
C TYR A 17 7.58 -12.17 -8.12
N LEU A 18 7.70 -12.09 -6.80
CA LEU A 18 7.59 -10.86 -6.05
C LEU A 18 8.94 -10.12 -6.05
N ARG A 19 8.89 -8.84 -5.64
CA ARG A 19 10.08 -8.00 -5.50
C ARG A 19 10.98 -8.51 -4.37
N PHE A 20 12.23 -8.06 -4.36
CA PHE A 20 13.11 -8.33 -3.23
C PHE A 20 12.60 -7.63 -1.97
N GLU A 21 12.31 -8.40 -0.92
CA GLU A 21 11.93 -7.89 0.40
C GLU A 21 12.92 -8.42 1.44
N GLY A 22 14.08 -7.77 1.55
CA GLY A 22 15.06 -8.05 2.61
C GLY A 22 15.84 -9.38 2.48
N SER A 23 15.68 -10.11 1.38
CA SER A 23 16.47 -11.31 1.02
C SER A 23 17.04 -11.14 -0.39
N ASP A 24 18.16 -11.82 -0.64
CA ASP A 24 18.81 -12.01 -1.95
C ASP A 24 18.03 -12.94 -2.91
N HIS A 25 16.94 -13.56 -2.46
CA HIS A 25 16.02 -14.35 -3.28
C HIS A 25 14.68 -13.63 -3.49
N ARG A 26 14.08 -13.83 -4.68
CA ARG A 26 12.74 -13.34 -5.01
C ARG A 26 11.67 -14.32 -4.54
N PRO A 27 10.75 -13.92 -3.66
CA PRO A 27 9.65 -14.80 -3.25
C PRO A 27 8.79 -15.18 -4.45
N LEU A 28 8.33 -16.43 -4.47
CA LEU A 28 7.41 -16.97 -5.47
C LEU A 28 6.03 -17.14 -4.83
N MET A 29 5.00 -16.51 -5.39
CA MET A 29 3.64 -16.64 -4.86
C MET A 29 2.74 -17.36 -5.85
N SER A 30 2.11 -18.47 -5.42
CA SER A 30 1.17 -19.24 -6.25
C SER A 30 -0.27 -19.02 -5.78
N TYR A 31 -1.14 -18.60 -6.69
CA TYR A 31 -2.58 -18.46 -6.43
C TYR A 31 -3.36 -19.66 -6.97
N PHE A 32 -4.27 -20.19 -6.17
CA PHE A 32 -5.09 -21.38 -6.51
C PHE A 32 -6.60 -21.13 -6.50
N ASN A 33 -7.08 -19.93 -6.14
CA ASN A 33 -8.52 -19.64 -6.00
C ASN A 33 -8.91 -18.28 -6.58
N SER A 34 -10.10 -18.20 -7.19
CA SER A 34 -10.64 -17.03 -7.89
C SER A 34 -11.46 -16.09 -6.99
N GLU A 35 -11.96 -16.58 -5.86
CA GLU A 35 -12.86 -15.82 -5.00
C GLU A 35 -12.13 -15.10 -3.87
N ARG A 36 -11.72 -13.85 -4.11
CA ARG A 36 -11.46 -12.93 -2.99
C ARG A 36 -12.79 -12.54 -2.37
N THR A 37 -13.27 -13.29 -1.39
CA THR A 37 -14.39 -12.85 -0.54
C THR A 37 -14.00 -11.54 0.14
N LYS A 38 -14.63 -10.43 -0.27
CA LYS A 38 -14.45 -9.13 0.38
C LYS A 38 -15.00 -9.23 1.80
N LYS A 39 -14.14 -9.46 2.79
CA LYS A 39 -14.54 -9.40 4.19
C LYS A 39 -14.97 -7.95 4.49
N LYS A 40 -16.23 -7.75 4.89
CA LYS A 40 -16.66 -6.49 5.51
C LYS A 40 -15.82 -6.33 6.77
N GLY A 41 -14.88 -5.39 6.75
CA GLY A 41 -13.99 -5.15 7.88
C GLY A 41 -14.79 -4.67 9.09
N MET A 42 -14.43 -5.17 10.27
CA MET A 42 -14.83 -4.56 11.54
C MET A 42 -14.28 -3.14 11.60
N PHE A 43 -15.09 -2.18 12.09
CA PHE A 43 -14.61 -0.83 12.33
C PHE A 43 -13.43 -0.86 13.30
N ARG A 44 -12.33 -0.21 12.93
CA ARG A 44 -11.16 0.00 13.78
C ARG A 44 -10.82 1.48 13.75
N PHE A 45 -10.81 2.10 14.92
CA PHE A 45 -10.36 3.47 15.04
C PHE A 45 -8.84 3.54 14.82
N ASN A 46 -8.41 4.46 13.94
CA ASN A 46 -6.99 4.69 13.70
C ASN A 46 -6.45 5.67 14.75
N ARG A 47 -5.67 5.18 15.72
CA ARG A 47 -5.09 6.00 16.80
C ARG A 47 -4.15 7.09 16.29
N ALA A 48 -3.49 6.87 15.16
CA ALA A 48 -2.58 7.88 14.58
C ALA A 48 -3.28 9.20 14.24
N LEU A 49 -4.62 9.19 14.07
CA LEU A 49 -5.38 10.43 13.87
C LEU A 49 -5.28 11.40 15.07
N MET A 50 -5.09 10.89 16.28
CA MET A 50 -4.98 11.72 17.49
C MET A 50 -3.62 12.40 17.62
N GLU A 51 -2.60 11.89 16.95
CA GLU A 51 -1.22 12.38 17.06
C GLU A 51 -0.92 13.48 16.03
N GLN A 52 -1.81 13.68 15.06
CA GLN A 52 -1.60 14.59 13.93
C GLN A 52 -2.39 15.88 14.16
N GLU A 53 -1.68 16.96 14.46
CA GLU A 53 -2.30 18.27 14.71
C GLU A 53 -3.10 18.79 13.50
N GLU A 54 -2.70 18.43 12.28
CA GLU A 54 -3.44 18.70 11.05
C GLU A 54 -4.88 18.16 11.10
N VAL A 55 -5.07 16.95 11.68
CA VAL A 55 -6.38 16.32 11.78
C VAL A 55 -7.25 17.07 12.78
N THR A 56 -6.68 17.53 13.90
CA THR A 56 -7.40 18.36 14.87
C THR A 56 -7.91 19.65 14.22
N ARG A 57 -7.03 20.38 13.53
CA ARG A 57 -7.39 21.62 12.82
C ARG A 57 -8.44 21.37 11.73
N LEU A 58 -8.32 20.25 11.01
CA LEU A 58 -9.28 19.84 9.99
C LEU A 58 -10.66 19.57 10.57
N VAL A 59 -10.73 18.88 11.72
CA VAL A 59 -11.98 18.58 12.42
C VAL A 59 -12.60 19.87 12.94
N GLU A 60 -11.83 20.76 13.55
CA GLU A 60 -12.32 22.07 14.02
C GLU A 60 -12.89 22.91 12.88
N ALA A 61 -12.18 23.02 11.76
CA ALA A 61 -12.65 23.76 10.59
C ALA A 61 -13.94 23.15 10.00
N SER A 62 -14.00 21.81 9.93
CA SER A 62 -15.17 21.11 9.39
C SER A 62 -16.38 21.17 10.33
N TRP A 63 -16.15 21.18 11.65
CA TRP A 63 -17.21 21.26 12.66
C TRP A 63 -17.86 22.64 12.71
N ASN A 64 -17.04 23.68 12.52
CA ASN A 64 -17.44 25.07 12.60
C ASN A 64 -17.84 25.67 11.24
N SER A 65 -17.90 24.87 10.17
CA SER A 65 -18.21 25.36 8.82
C SER A 65 -19.60 25.98 8.68
N SER A 66 -20.57 25.55 9.50
CA SER A 66 -21.91 26.11 9.55
C SER A 66 -22.45 26.06 10.98
N LEU A 67 -22.86 27.20 11.52
CA LEU A 67 -23.42 27.28 12.86
C LEU A 67 -24.83 26.67 12.95
N LEU A 68 -25.59 26.71 11.84
CA LEU A 68 -26.99 26.30 11.76
C LEU A 68 -27.16 24.80 11.44
N ASP A 69 -26.08 24.11 11.09
CA ASP A 69 -26.12 22.69 10.76
C ASP A 69 -26.47 21.84 11.98
N THR A 70 -27.29 20.81 11.74
CA THR A 70 -27.54 19.77 12.73
C THR A 70 -26.22 19.07 13.11
N VAL A 71 -26.17 18.53 14.33
CA VAL A 71 -25.02 17.75 14.81
C VAL A 71 -24.66 16.62 13.83
N ILE A 72 -25.67 15.96 13.25
CA ILE A 72 -25.46 14.87 12.28
C ILE A 72 -24.80 15.40 11.00
N ALA A 73 -25.22 16.56 10.49
CA ALA A 73 -24.61 17.18 9.32
C ALA A 73 -23.14 17.55 9.58
N LYS A 74 -22.84 18.12 10.75
CA LYS A 74 -21.47 18.43 11.19
C LYS A 74 -20.59 17.18 11.30
N LEU A 75 -21.08 16.12 11.94
CA LEU A 75 -20.37 14.85 12.03
C LEU A 75 -20.08 14.26 10.65
N ASN A 76 -21.03 14.34 9.72
CA ASN A 76 -20.83 13.89 8.34
C ASN A 76 -19.83 14.77 7.58
N ALA A 77 -19.77 16.08 7.83
CA ALA A 77 -18.75 16.96 7.30
C ALA A 77 -17.36 16.55 7.81
N CYS A 78 -17.17 16.45 9.13
CA CYS A 78 -15.91 15.99 9.73
C CYS A 78 -15.47 14.62 9.19
N ARG A 79 -16.41 13.67 9.09
CA ARG A 79 -16.14 12.34 8.52
C ARG A 79 -15.60 12.42 7.09
N ARG A 80 -16.22 13.22 6.23
CA ARG A 80 -15.77 13.39 4.82
C ARG A 80 -14.37 13.99 4.78
N SER A 81 -14.13 15.03 5.56
CA SER A 81 -12.82 15.69 5.66
C SER A 81 -11.72 14.73 6.11
N ILE A 82 -11.96 13.96 7.19
CA ILE A 82 -10.99 12.96 7.69
C ILE A 82 -10.70 11.90 6.63
N ILE A 83 -11.74 11.39 5.95
CA ILE A 83 -11.56 10.39 4.88
C ILE A 83 -10.71 10.95 3.74
N GLN A 84 -10.96 12.20 3.35
CA GLN A 84 -10.22 12.86 2.28
C GLN A 84 -8.75 13.04 2.66
N TRP A 85 -8.48 13.61 3.85
CA TRP A 85 -7.12 13.79 4.37
C TRP A 85 -6.37 12.45 4.48
N ALA A 86 -7.05 11.39 4.96
CA ALA A 86 -6.44 10.08 5.10
C ALA A 86 -6.05 9.47 3.74
N LYS A 87 -6.88 9.66 2.70
CA LYS A 87 -6.56 9.23 1.34
C LYS A 87 -5.34 9.99 0.79
N GLU A 88 -5.30 11.30 0.97
CA GLU A 88 -4.20 12.14 0.52
C GLU A 88 -2.88 11.77 1.20
N LYS A 89 -2.87 11.63 2.54
CA LYS A 89 -1.69 11.18 3.28
C LYS A 89 -1.25 9.78 2.85
N GLN A 90 -2.19 8.86 2.64
CA GLN A 90 -1.86 7.51 2.16
C GLN A 90 -1.24 7.55 0.77
N GLU A 91 -1.76 8.37 -0.14
CA GLU A 91 -1.20 8.51 -1.49
C GLU A 91 0.23 9.04 -1.44
N GLN A 92 0.48 10.09 -0.65
CA GLN A 92 1.83 10.64 -0.46
C GLN A 92 2.79 9.60 0.15
N SER A 93 2.36 8.88 1.18
CA SER A 93 3.14 7.80 1.79
C SER A 93 3.44 6.69 0.77
N ASN A 94 2.44 6.28 -0.02
CA ASN A 94 2.58 5.26 -1.06
C ASN A 94 3.60 5.67 -2.13
N ILE A 95 3.65 6.95 -2.51
CA ILE A 95 4.64 7.46 -3.48
C ILE A 95 6.05 7.27 -2.93
N ILE A 96 6.29 7.66 -1.67
CA ILE A 96 7.60 7.51 -1.01
C ILE A 96 7.98 6.03 -0.90
N ILE A 97 7.05 5.18 -0.45
CA ILE A 97 7.26 3.73 -0.33
C ILE A 97 7.61 3.13 -1.71
N LYS A 98 6.84 3.45 -2.75
CA LYS A 98 7.09 2.95 -4.11
C LYS A 98 8.45 3.39 -4.64
N ARG A 99 8.82 4.66 -4.43
CA ARG A 99 10.12 5.20 -4.84
C ARG A 99 11.26 4.46 -4.14
N ASN A 100 11.16 4.26 -2.84
CA ASN A 100 12.16 3.53 -2.06
C ASN A 100 12.27 2.07 -2.50
N GLN A 101 11.13 1.41 -2.76
CA GLN A 101 11.10 0.04 -3.29
C GLN A 101 11.77 -0.06 -4.67
N GLN A 102 11.54 0.91 -5.56
CA GLN A 102 12.19 0.95 -6.87
C GLN A 102 13.71 1.14 -6.75
N ALA A 103 14.15 2.07 -5.90
CA ALA A 103 15.57 2.30 -5.66
C ALA A 103 16.26 1.04 -5.12
N LEU A 104 15.62 0.35 -4.18
CA LEU A 104 16.12 -0.91 -3.63
C LEU A 104 16.19 -2.01 -4.68
N GLU A 105 15.13 -2.18 -5.49
CA GLU A 105 15.09 -3.18 -6.55
C GLU A 105 16.19 -2.95 -7.60
N MET A 106 16.46 -1.69 -7.97
CA MET A 106 17.56 -1.35 -8.89
C MET A 106 18.92 -1.70 -8.30
N ALA A 107 19.16 -1.35 -7.03
CA ALA A 107 20.43 -1.63 -6.35
C ALA A 107 20.67 -3.14 -6.17
N LEU A 108 19.63 -3.93 -5.93
CA LEU A 108 19.76 -5.38 -5.76
C LEU A 108 19.78 -6.15 -7.09
N SER A 109 19.23 -5.57 -8.15
CA SER A 109 19.26 -6.17 -9.50
C SER A 109 20.52 -5.78 -10.29
N SER A 110 21.31 -4.81 -9.80
CA SER A 110 22.59 -4.50 -10.44
C SER A 110 23.57 -5.67 -10.26
N PRO A 111 24.23 -6.13 -11.32
CA PRO A 111 25.23 -7.17 -11.20
C PRO A 111 26.35 -6.70 -10.24
N PRO A 112 26.92 -7.59 -9.42
CA PRO A 112 28.06 -7.23 -8.59
C PRO A 112 29.18 -6.70 -9.49
N PRO A 113 29.92 -5.65 -9.07
CA PRO A 113 31.06 -5.16 -9.83
C PRO A 113 32.00 -6.33 -10.11
N ASP A 114 32.29 -6.53 -11.39
CA ASP A 114 33.06 -7.64 -11.94
C ASP A 114 34.30 -7.94 -11.08
N LEU A 115 34.38 -9.17 -10.57
CA LEU A 115 35.60 -9.77 -10.00
C LEU A 115 36.67 -10.02 -11.08
N LEU A 116 36.61 -9.32 -12.22
CA LEU A 116 37.60 -9.39 -13.30
C LEU A 116 38.91 -8.67 -12.96
N SER A 117 39.04 -8.06 -11.78
CA SER A 117 40.29 -7.49 -11.28
C SER A 117 41.20 -8.49 -10.54
N LEU A 118 40.81 -9.76 -10.40
CA LEU A 118 41.66 -10.82 -9.87
C LEU A 118 42.10 -11.77 -10.99
N ARG A 119 42.89 -11.24 -11.94
CA ARG A 119 43.88 -12.04 -12.67
C ARG A 119 45.26 -11.53 -12.25
N ILE A 120 45.83 -12.18 -11.25
CA ILE A 120 47.28 -12.21 -11.00
C ILE A 120 47.84 -13.37 -11.81
#